data_AF-A0AA40FSA3-F1
#
_entry.id   AF-A0AA40FSA3-F1
#
_cell.length_a   1.000
_cell.length_b   1.000
_cell.length_c   1.000
_cell.angle_alpha   90.00
_cell.angle_beta   90.00
_cell.angle_gamma   90.00
#
_symmetry.space_group_name_H-M   'P 1'
#
loop_
_entity.id
_entity.type
_entity.pdbx_description
1 polymer ?
#
loop_
_entity_poly.entity_id
_entity_poly.type
_entity_poly.pdbx_seq_one_letter_code
_entity_poly.pdbx_strand_id
1 'polypeptide(L)'
;MSTFPCCFTIGEATAVMHGCILFLMSAVTNLPLRYHLPPIHDNDIATVFLQVAMLYVISVCLISSYFRMFHLTRNFYIMTITVLSVAVLPLMYVLLDQNPLIWMFYFVCNKTNKIILIGYWALCLLLGILVVIYQILLNIQATTSTRKIFHLLAVFVYIPGLIYEHVLLYLASGIIMGLFIFLELMRYLQISPFGEALQQGFSMFADEKDNLISLTPLYLFCGLSFPLWMPTNNLSLPVLLSGILTVGVGDTVASFVGSRWGYHKWANSNKSVEGTMACILSQIGLICILAFMGYIDNGWLFLQSLLSSIALSFIEAQTNQVDNLALPLLMYVCLMV
;
A
#
# COMPACT_ATOMS: atom_id res chain seq x y z
N MET A 1 13.59 -26.06 6.77
CA MET A 1 14.39 -24.97 6.18
C MET A 1 13.46 -23.78 5.98
N SER A 2 13.89 -22.55 6.29
CA SER A 2 13.10 -21.34 6.01
C SER A 2 12.88 -21.22 4.50
N THR A 3 11.64 -20.97 4.07
CA THR A 3 11.28 -20.79 2.66
C THR A 3 11.77 -19.46 2.08
N PHE A 4 12.02 -18.46 2.94
CA PHE A 4 12.49 -17.12 2.57
C PHE A 4 13.60 -16.64 3.52
N PRO A 5 14.81 -17.22 3.44
CA PRO A 5 15.92 -16.77 4.28
C PRO A 5 16.29 -15.31 3.95
N CYS A 6 16.66 -14.55 4.99
CA CYS A 6 17.14 -13.16 4.89
C CYS A 6 16.17 -12.14 4.24
N CYS A 7 14.88 -12.48 4.10
CA CYS A 7 13.90 -11.54 3.56
C CYS A 7 13.39 -10.57 4.63
N PHE A 8 13.17 -11.02 5.87
CA PHE A 8 12.58 -10.19 6.93
C PHE A 8 13.55 -10.00 8.09
N THR A 9 13.59 -8.78 8.65
CA THR A 9 14.04 -8.58 10.03
C THR A 9 12.99 -9.10 11.02
N ILE A 10 13.36 -9.32 12.29
CA ILE A 10 12.39 -9.78 13.31
C ILE A 10 11.21 -8.82 13.43
N GLY A 11 11.46 -7.49 13.42
CA GLY A 11 10.41 -6.48 13.51
C GLY A 11 9.49 -6.42 12.30
N GLU A 12 10.03 -6.64 11.09
CA GLU A 12 9.21 -6.73 9.89
C GLU A 12 8.36 -8.00 9.87
N ALA A 13 8.95 -9.14 10.23
CA ALA A 13 8.24 -10.41 10.31
C ALA A 13 7.10 -10.33 11.33
N THR A 14 7.31 -9.70 12.50
CA THR A 14 6.23 -9.51 13.47
C THR A 14 5.13 -8.63 12.91
N ALA A 15 5.43 -7.51 12.26
CA ALA A 15 4.42 -6.63 11.69
C ALA A 15 3.58 -7.35 10.60
N VAL A 16 4.23 -8.07 9.69
CA VAL A 16 3.54 -8.85 8.65
C VAL A 16 2.66 -9.94 9.27
N MET A 17 3.17 -10.69 10.25
CA MET A 17 2.39 -11.75 10.90
C MET A 17 1.19 -11.20 11.68
N HIS A 18 1.34 -10.07 12.38
CA HIS A 18 0.20 -9.41 13.03
C HIS A 18 -0.83 -8.94 12.02
N GLY A 19 -0.42 -8.36 10.89
CA GLY A 19 -1.31 -7.99 9.80
C GLY A 19 -2.11 -9.18 9.27
N CYS A 20 -1.45 -10.32 9.02
CA CYS A 20 -2.10 -11.55 8.59
C CYS A 20 -3.11 -12.07 9.63
N ILE A 21 -2.75 -12.07 10.92
CA ILE A 21 -3.64 -12.52 12.00
C ILE A 21 -4.85 -11.60 12.10
N LEU A 22 -4.67 -10.28 12.09
CA LEU A 22 -5.77 -9.31 12.13
C LEU A 22 -6.72 -9.47 10.95
N PHE A 23 -6.17 -9.66 9.74
CA PHE A 23 -6.96 -9.93 8.54
C PHE A 23 -7.79 -11.22 8.70
N LEU A 24 -7.16 -12.33 9.13
CA LEU A 24 -7.85 -13.61 9.30
C LEU A 24 -8.93 -13.53 10.38
N MET A 25 -8.65 -12.89 11.52
CA MET A 25 -9.64 -12.65 12.57
C MET A 25 -10.82 -11.84 12.04
N SER A 26 -10.57 -10.78 11.26
CA SER A 26 -11.60 -9.96 10.60
C SER A 26 -12.41 -10.76 9.57
N ALA A 27 -11.79 -11.62 8.77
CA ALA A 27 -12.49 -12.44 7.78
C ALA A 27 -13.36 -13.53 8.42
N VAL A 28 -12.83 -14.23 9.43
CA VAL A 28 -13.55 -15.30 10.15
C VAL A 28 -14.74 -14.75 10.93
N THR A 29 -14.64 -13.53 11.45
CA THR A 29 -15.75 -12.88 12.15
C THR A 29 -16.80 -12.31 11.18
N ASN A 30 -16.38 -11.55 10.16
CA ASN A 30 -17.31 -10.83 9.29
C ASN A 30 -18.04 -11.74 8.29
N LEU A 31 -17.36 -12.67 7.62
CA LEU A 31 -17.96 -13.42 6.51
C LEU A 31 -19.15 -14.31 6.94
N PRO A 32 -19.10 -15.06 8.06
CA PRO A 32 -20.24 -15.87 8.49
C PRO A 32 -21.45 -15.03 8.91
N LEU A 33 -21.20 -13.89 9.57
CA LEU A 33 -22.25 -12.96 9.99
C LEU A 33 -23.00 -12.37 8.79
N ARG A 34 -22.30 -12.12 7.68
CA ARG A 34 -22.89 -11.55 6.45
C ARG A 34 -23.81 -12.51 5.71
N TYR A 35 -23.60 -13.82 5.86
CA TYR A 35 -24.55 -14.80 5.33
C TYR A 35 -25.97 -14.63 5.89
N HIS A 36 -26.09 -14.10 7.11
CA HIS A 36 -27.39 -13.89 7.78
C HIS A 36 -27.95 -12.48 7.63
N LEU A 37 -27.14 -11.51 7.21
CA LEU A 37 -27.51 -10.10 7.13
C LEU A 37 -27.02 -9.53 5.79
N PRO A 38 -27.90 -9.37 4.78
CA PRO A 38 -27.49 -8.86 3.48
C PRO A 38 -26.85 -7.47 3.64
N PRO A 39 -25.72 -7.19 2.97
CA PRO A 39 -24.99 -5.96 3.16
C PRO A 39 -25.79 -4.76 2.63
N ILE A 40 -25.99 -3.76 3.49
CA ILE A 40 -26.85 -2.60 3.20
C ILE A 40 -26.04 -1.42 2.65
N HIS A 41 -24.78 -1.27 3.06
CA HIS A 41 -23.94 -0.13 2.72
C HIS A 41 -22.77 -0.54 1.81
N ASP A 42 -22.36 0.37 0.93
CA ASP A 42 -21.22 0.16 0.02
C ASP A 42 -19.92 -0.23 0.76
N ASN A 43 -19.71 0.29 1.97
CA ASN A 43 -18.56 -0.05 2.81
C ASN A 43 -18.55 -1.53 3.20
N ASP A 44 -19.71 -2.06 3.56
CA ASP A 44 -19.88 -3.45 3.95
C ASP A 44 -19.59 -4.38 2.78
N ILE A 45 -20.13 -4.03 1.61
CA ILE A 45 -19.93 -4.77 0.36
C ILE A 45 -18.45 -4.73 -0.03
N ALA A 46 -17.82 -3.56 0.05
CA ALA A 46 -16.40 -3.40 -0.22
C ALA A 46 -15.53 -4.27 0.71
N THR A 47 -15.81 -4.30 2.03
CA THR A 47 -15.07 -5.14 2.97
C THR A 47 -15.23 -6.63 2.67
N VAL A 48 -16.44 -7.11 2.40
CA VAL A 48 -16.66 -8.53 2.03
C VAL A 48 -15.94 -8.86 0.72
N PHE A 49 -16.05 -7.97 -0.27
CA PHE A 49 -15.37 -8.13 -1.55
C PHE A 49 -13.86 -8.26 -1.36
N LEU A 50 -13.25 -7.37 -0.58
CA LEU A 50 -11.82 -7.39 -0.29
C LEU A 50 -11.39 -8.64 0.49
N GLN A 51 -12.13 -9.03 1.52
CA GLN A 51 -11.81 -10.22 2.31
C GLN A 51 -11.81 -11.49 1.44
N VAL A 52 -12.84 -11.68 0.62
CA VAL A 52 -12.92 -12.84 -0.27
C VAL A 52 -11.86 -12.77 -1.39
N ALA A 53 -11.60 -11.60 -1.96
CA ALA A 53 -10.56 -11.42 -2.97
C ALA A 53 -9.15 -11.70 -2.42
N MET A 54 -8.84 -11.26 -1.20
CA MET A 54 -7.55 -11.53 -0.56
C MET A 54 -7.40 -12.99 -0.17
N LEU A 55 -8.46 -13.64 0.34
CA LEU A 55 -8.46 -15.09 0.58
C LEU A 55 -8.23 -15.90 -0.70
N TYR A 56 -8.79 -15.45 -1.83
CA TYR A 56 -8.50 -16.02 -3.14
C TYR A 56 -7.00 -15.94 -3.48
N VAL A 57 -6.39 -14.76 -3.38
CA VAL A 57 -4.95 -14.61 -3.67
C VAL A 57 -4.10 -15.48 -2.74
N ILE A 58 -4.42 -15.50 -1.44
CA ILE A 58 -3.75 -16.39 -0.47
C ILE A 58 -3.90 -17.86 -0.88
N SER A 59 -5.08 -18.29 -1.31
CA SER A 59 -5.31 -19.67 -1.74
C SER A 59 -4.45 -20.04 -2.96
N VAL A 60 -4.32 -19.13 -3.93
CA VAL A 60 -3.46 -19.31 -5.11
C VAL A 60 -1.99 -19.44 -4.70
N CYS A 61 -1.52 -18.59 -3.78
CA CYS A 61 -0.16 -18.67 -3.24
C CYS A 61 0.09 -20.02 -2.54
N LEU A 62 -0.83 -20.45 -1.66
CA LEU A 62 -0.68 -21.70 -0.91
C LEU A 62 -0.70 -22.93 -1.81
N ILE A 63 -1.64 -22.99 -2.77
CA ILE A 63 -1.73 -24.10 -3.74
C ILE A 63 -0.46 -24.17 -4.59
N SER A 64 0.03 -23.03 -5.07
CA SER A 64 1.26 -22.97 -5.90
C SER A 64 2.52 -23.28 -5.10
N SER A 65 2.53 -22.96 -3.80
CA SER A 65 3.64 -23.29 -2.89
C SER A 65 3.68 -24.79 -2.58
N TYR A 66 2.52 -25.41 -2.36
CA TYR A 66 2.42 -26.82 -1.99
C TYR A 66 2.59 -27.77 -3.18
N PHE A 67 2.01 -27.44 -4.34
CA PHE A 67 2.02 -28.31 -5.52
C PHE A 67 2.89 -27.75 -6.65
N ARG A 68 4.05 -28.38 -6.87
CA ARG A 68 5.00 -28.02 -7.95
C ARG A 68 4.42 -28.11 -9.36
N MET A 69 3.34 -28.89 -9.56
CA MET A 69 2.63 -29.00 -10.84
C MET A 69 2.14 -27.64 -11.37
N PHE A 70 1.80 -26.71 -10.48
CA PHE A 70 1.31 -25.37 -10.84
C PHE A 70 2.42 -24.35 -11.11
N HIS A 71 3.70 -24.76 -11.09
CA HIS A 71 4.79 -23.89 -11.55
C HIS A 71 4.85 -23.82 -13.09
N LEU A 72 4.19 -24.76 -13.77
CA LEU A 72 4.00 -24.70 -15.23
C LEU A 72 2.93 -23.66 -15.58
N THR A 73 3.28 -22.71 -16.45
CA THR A 73 2.41 -21.59 -16.90
C THR A 73 0.98 -22.01 -17.21
N ARG A 74 0.78 -23.06 -18.01
CA ARG A 74 -0.56 -23.54 -18.37
C ARG A 74 -1.36 -23.97 -17.13
N ASN A 75 -0.74 -24.77 -16.27
CA ASN A 75 -1.42 -25.31 -15.09
C ASN A 75 -1.70 -24.21 -14.07
N PHE A 76 -0.79 -23.24 -13.92
CA PHE A 76 -0.99 -22.05 -13.10
C PHE A 76 -2.26 -21.30 -13.49
N TYR A 77 -2.42 -20.95 -14.78
CA TYR A 77 -3.60 -20.22 -15.24
C TYR A 77 -4.89 -21.03 -15.15
N ILE A 78 -4.85 -22.33 -15.44
CA ILE A 78 -6.02 -23.19 -15.27
C ILE A 78 -6.44 -23.20 -13.79
N MET A 79 -5.49 -23.35 -12.86
CA MET A 79 -5.77 -23.35 -11.43
C MET A 79 -6.35 -22.00 -10.96
N THR A 80 -5.73 -20.88 -11.33
CA THR A 80 -6.21 -19.56 -10.91
C THR A 80 -7.62 -19.27 -11.43
N ILE A 81 -7.88 -19.52 -12.72
CA ILE A 81 -9.19 -19.30 -13.34
C ILE A 81 -10.25 -20.25 -12.75
N THR A 82 -9.90 -21.52 -12.51
CA THR A 82 -10.85 -22.49 -11.94
C THR A 82 -11.22 -22.14 -10.51
N VAL A 83 -10.25 -21.76 -9.66
CA VAL A 83 -10.54 -21.32 -8.29
C VAL A 83 -11.40 -20.05 -8.31
N LEU A 84 -11.08 -19.08 -9.17
CA LEU A 84 -11.87 -17.85 -9.31
C LEU A 84 -13.32 -18.13 -9.74
N SER A 85 -13.51 -18.94 -10.78
CA SER A 85 -14.83 -19.17 -11.36
C SER A 85 -15.71 -20.13 -10.57
N VAL A 86 -15.13 -21.19 -9.99
CA VAL A 86 -15.90 -22.27 -9.32
C VAL A 86 -16.05 -22.03 -7.82
N ALA A 87 -15.08 -21.38 -7.17
CA ALA A 87 -15.14 -21.14 -5.73
C ALA A 87 -15.47 -19.68 -5.39
N VAL A 88 -14.68 -18.73 -5.93
CA VAL A 88 -14.72 -17.33 -5.46
C VAL A 88 -15.96 -16.58 -5.92
N LEU A 89 -16.27 -16.60 -7.22
CA LEU A 89 -17.44 -15.89 -7.76
C LEU A 89 -18.77 -16.42 -7.18
N PRO A 90 -19.00 -17.75 -7.07
CA PRO A 90 -20.20 -18.27 -6.41
C PRO A 90 -20.27 -17.89 -4.92
N LEU A 91 -19.15 -17.95 -4.21
CA LEU A 91 -19.09 -17.54 -2.80
C LEU A 91 -19.44 -16.06 -2.64
N MET A 92 -18.87 -15.18 -3.46
CA MET A 92 -19.19 -13.75 -3.45
C MET A 92 -20.67 -13.50 -3.78
N TYR A 93 -21.22 -14.20 -4.78
CA TYR A 93 -22.63 -14.06 -5.14
C TYR A 93 -23.55 -14.38 -3.96
N VAL A 94 -23.28 -15.49 -3.25
CA VAL A 94 -24.07 -15.90 -2.08
C VAL A 94 -23.91 -14.92 -0.92
N LEU A 95 -22.70 -14.42 -0.65
CA LEU A 95 -22.45 -13.51 0.47
C LEU A 95 -22.99 -12.09 0.24
N LEU A 96 -23.03 -11.64 -1.01
CA LEU A 96 -23.49 -10.29 -1.36
C LEU A 96 -24.97 -10.24 -1.74
N ASP A 97 -25.61 -11.40 -1.94
CA ASP A 97 -26.97 -11.56 -2.47
C ASP A 97 -27.20 -10.81 -3.80
N GLN A 98 -26.13 -10.62 -4.58
CA GLN A 98 -26.14 -9.95 -5.87
C GLN A 98 -24.89 -10.31 -6.67
N ASN A 99 -24.91 -10.01 -7.98
CA ASN A 99 -23.75 -10.28 -8.82
C ASN A 99 -22.59 -9.30 -8.50
N PRO A 100 -21.41 -9.79 -8.05
CA PRO A 100 -20.31 -8.94 -7.63
C PRO A 100 -19.73 -8.09 -8.77
N LEU A 101 -19.72 -8.60 -10.00
CA LEU A 101 -19.19 -7.88 -11.17
C LEU A 101 -20.13 -6.72 -11.56
N ILE A 102 -21.44 -6.97 -11.49
CA ILE A 102 -22.45 -5.96 -11.77
C ILE A 102 -22.39 -4.86 -10.69
N TRP A 103 -22.32 -5.25 -9.42
CA TRP A 103 -22.15 -4.30 -8.32
C TRP A 103 -20.89 -3.45 -8.48
N MET A 104 -19.74 -4.04 -8.81
CA MET A 104 -18.49 -3.32 -9.03
C MET A 104 -18.63 -2.28 -10.16
N PHE A 105 -19.24 -2.67 -11.28
CA PHE A 105 -19.48 -1.76 -12.40
C PHE A 105 -20.36 -0.58 -11.99
N TYR A 106 -21.50 -0.84 -11.32
CA TYR A 106 -22.36 0.22 -10.82
C TYR A 106 -21.64 1.09 -9.79
N PHE A 107 -20.93 0.50 -8.83
CA PHE A 107 -20.21 1.24 -7.79
C PHE A 107 -19.21 2.23 -8.38
N VAL A 108 -18.45 1.81 -9.39
CA VAL A 108 -17.47 2.66 -10.10
C VAL A 108 -18.16 3.74 -10.94
N CYS A 109 -19.23 3.41 -11.65
CA CYS A 109 -19.89 4.31 -12.59
C CYS A 109 -20.97 5.21 -11.96
N ASN A 110 -21.33 5.01 -10.68
CA ASN A 110 -22.45 5.72 -10.05
C ASN A 110 -22.21 7.23 -9.87
N LYS A 111 -20.95 7.67 -9.73
CA LYS A 111 -20.60 9.08 -9.50
C LYS A 111 -19.54 9.58 -10.47
N THR A 112 -19.71 10.80 -10.96
CA THR A 112 -18.73 11.47 -11.83
C THR A 112 -17.37 11.62 -11.14
N ASN A 113 -17.35 11.94 -9.83
CA ASN A 113 -16.12 12.05 -9.04
C ASN A 113 -15.28 10.77 -9.09
N LYS A 114 -15.92 9.59 -8.97
CA LYS A 114 -15.24 8.29 -9.07
C LYS A 114 -14.60 8.08 -10.44
N ILE A 115 -15.33 8.41 -11.51
CA ILE A 115 -14.84 8.27 -12.90
C ILE A 115 -13.64 9.20 -13.14
N ILE A 116 -13.74 10.47 -12.75
CA ILE A 116 -12.66 11.46 -12.88
C ILE A 116 -11.43 10.99 -12.10
N LEU A 117 -11.63 10.53 -10.87
CA LEU A 117 -10.55 10.06 -9.99
C LEU A 117 -9.86 8.82 -10.56
N ILE A 118 -10.61 7.85 -11.11
CA ILE A 118 -10.03 6.67 -11.78
C ILE A 118 -9.25 7.08 -13.03
N GLY A 119 -9.76 8.02 -13.84
CA GLY A 119 -9.03 8.54 -14.99
C GLY A 119 -7.73 9.23 -14.59
N TYR A 120 -7.75 10.00 -13.50
CA TYR A 120 -6.57 10.62 -12.92
C TYR A 120 -5.56 9.57 -12.39
N TRP A 121 -6.03 8.54 -11.67
CA TRP A 121 -5.17 7.45 -11.23
C TRP A 121 -4.57 6.65 -12.39
N ALA A 122 -5.32 6.47 -13.48
CA ALA A 122 -4.80 5.83 -14.69
C ALA A 122 -3.66 6.65 -15.32
N LEU A 123 -3.73 7.98 -15.27
CA LEU A 123 -2.62 8.85 -15.69
C LEU A 123 -1.40 8.67 -14.78
N CYS A 124 -1.59 8.65 -13.45
CA CYS A 124 -0.50 8.40 -12.50
C CYS A 124 0.15 7.03 -12.72
N LEU A 125 -0.65 5.99 -12.95
CA LEU A 125 -0.17 4.65 -13.29
C LEU A 125 0.65 4.66 -14.58
N LEU A 126 0.15 5.33 -15.62
CA LEU A 126 0.85 5.45 -16.90
C LEU A 126 2.20 6.14 -16.74
N LEU A 127 2.27 7.23 -15.97
CA LEU A 127 3.54 7.89 -15.64
C LEU A 127 4.50 6.95 -14.91
N GLY A 128 4.00 6.18 -13.93
CA GLY A 128 4.81 5.17 -13.23
C GLY A 128 5.36 4.09 -14.16
N ILE A 129 4.51 3.55 -15.05
CA ILE A 129 4.90 2.55 -16.05
C ILE A 129 5.96 3.13 -17.00
N LEU A 130 5.80 4.37 -17.47
CA LEU A 130 6.79 5.03 -18.33
C LEU A 130 8.15 5.18 -17.64
N VAL A 131 8.18 5.49 -16.33
CA VAL A 131 9.43 5.55 -15.55
C VAL A 131 10.10 4.17 -15.48
N VAL A 132 9.33 3.11 -15.26
CA VAL A 132 9.87 1.73 -15.23
C VAL A 132 10.42 1.33 -16.59
N ILE A 133 9.64 1.52 -17.66
CA ILE A 133 10.05 1.21 -19.04
C ILE A 133 11.31 2.00 -19.41
N TYR A 134 11.37 3.29 -19.07
CA TYR A 134 12.54 4.12 -19.34
C TYR A 134 13.82 3.55 -18.69
N GLN A 135 13.76 3.11 -17.43
CA GLN A 135 14.91 2.52 -16.77
C GLN A 135 15.31 1.16 -17.35
N ILE A 136 14.33 0.31 -17.70
CA ILE A 136 14.57 -0.97 -18.37
C ILE A 136 15.25 -0.75 -19.72
N LEU A 137 14.72 0.16 -20.55
CA LEU A 137 15.25 0.43 -21.89
C LEU A 137 16.68 0.97 -21.85
N LEU A 138 17.01 1.79 -20.85
CA LEU A 138 18.36 2.32 -20.68
C LEU A 138 19.31 1.39 -19.91
N ASN A 139 18.81 0.29 -19.33
CA ASN A 139 19.57 -0.56 -18.42
C ASN A 139 20.29 0.22 -17.31
N ILE A 140 19.62 1.24 -16.75
CA ILE A 140 20.15 2.06 -15.64
C ILE A 140 19.47 1.64 -14.33
N GLN A 141 20.26 1.24 -13.34
CA GLN A 141 19.81 0.96 -11.98
C GLN A 141 19.16 2.19 -11.34
N ALA A 142 18.02 1.99 -10.68
CA ALA A 142 17.27 3.04 -10.00
C ALA A 142 18.09 3.65 -8.87
N THR A 143 18.31 4.97 -8.92
CA THR A 143 18.82 5.72 -7.77
C THR A 143 17.73 5.90 -6.72
N THR A 144 18.11 6.22 -5.49
CA THR A 144 17.18 6.55 -4.39
C THR A 144 16.15 7.60 -4.83
N SER A 145 16.59 8.67 -5.49
CA SER A 145 15.72 9.73 -6.02
C SER A 145 14.72 9.22 -7.04
N THR A 146 15.10 8.28 -7.91
CA THR A 146 14.15 7.68 -8.87
C THR A 146 13.10 6.81 -8.18
N ARG A 147 13.47 6.07 -7.12
CA ARG A 147 12.51 5.30 -6.31
C ARG A 147 11.51 6.21 -5.59
N LYS A 148 11.91 7.43 -5.21
CA LYS A 148 11.01 8.42 -4.60
C LYS A 148 9.94 8.96 -5.55
N ILE A 149 10.07 8.77 -6.87
CA ILE A 149 8.99 9.11 -7.82
C ILE A 149 7.71 8.33 -7.48
N PHE A 150 7.81 7.07 -7.08
CA PHE A 150 6.64 6.27 -6.71
C PHE A 150 6.00 6.73 -5.40
N HIS A 151 6.79 7.30 -4.48
CA HIS A 151 6.27 7.88 -3.26
C HIS A 151 5.45 9.14 -3.59
N LEU A 152 5.98 10.00 -4.47
CA LEU A 152 5.27 11.19 -4.97
C LEU A 152 4.00 10.82 -5.74
N LEU A 153 4.07 9.83 -6.64
CA LEU A 153 2.88 9.32 -7.36
C LEU A 153 1.84 8.76 -6.38
N ALA A 154 2.27 8.12 -5.30
CA ALA A 154 1.35 7.65 -4.28
C ALA A 154 0.71 8.80 -3.51
N VAL A 155 1.42 9.90 -3.20
CA VAL A 155 0.82 11.13 -2.64
C VAL A 155 -0.29 11.64 -3.58
N PHE A 156 -0.01 11.69 -4.88
CA PHE A 156 -0.98 12.10 -5.89
C PHE A 156 -2.19 11.18 -5.95
N VAL A 157 -2.05 9.87 -5.79
CA VAL A 157 -3.20 8.95 -5.77
C VAL A 157 -4.02 9.07 -4.47
N TYR A 158 -3.36 9.06 -3.32
CA TYR A 158 -4.00 8.92 -2.02
C TYR A 158 -4.67 10.20 -1.51
N ILE A 159 -4.04 11.37 -1.64
CA ILE A 159 -4.64 12.63 -1.14
C ILE A 159 -6.03 12.88 -1.75
N PRO A 160 -6.20 12.93 -3.09
CA PRO A 160 -7.52 13.13 -3.68
C PRO A 160 -8.45 11.94 -3.42
N GLY A 161 -7.92 10.72 -3.34
CA GLY A 161 -8.73 9.54 -2.98
C GLY A 161 -9.35 9.65 -1.61
N LEU A 162 -8.58 10.06 -0.60
CA LEU A 162 -9.04 10.24 0.77
C LEU A 162 -10.04 11.40 0.89
N ILE A 163 -9.80 12.50 0.19
CA ILE A 163 -10.64 13.70 0.25
C ILE A 163 -11.98 13.48 -0.46
N TYR A 164 -11.97 12.94 -1.69
CA TYR A 164 -13.16 12.90 -2.53
C TYR A 164 -13.96 11.60 -2.43
N GLU A 165 -13.30 10.44 -2.40
CA GLU A 165 -13.97 9.13 -2.48
C GLU A 165 -13.21 8.05 -1.67
N HIS A 166 -13.20 8.19 -0.35
CA HIS A 166 -12.46 7.29 0.56
C HIS A 166 -12.81 5.81 0.40
N VAL A 167 -14.09 5.47 0.17
CA VAL A 167 -14.56 4.08 -0.03
C VAL A 167 -13.99 3.48 -1.31
N LEU A 168 -13.89 4.28 -2.38
CA LEU A 168 -13.28 3.85 -3.62
C LEU A 168 -11.78 3.60 -3.43
N LEU A 169 -11.08 4.48 -2.71
CA LEU A 169 -9.67 4.28 -2.38
C LEU A 169 -9.45 3.05 -1.50
N TYR A 170 -10.30 2.82 -0.49
CA TYR A 170 -10.28 1.60 0.32
C TYR A 170 -10.41 0.34 -0.54
N LEU A 171 -11.44 0.27 -1.38
CA LEU A 171 -11.66 -0.86 -2.29
C LEU A 171 -10.49 -1.03 -3.28
N ALA A 172 -10.03 0.05 -3.91
CA ALA A 172 -8.92 0.01 -4.84
C ALA A 172 -7.62 -0.44 -4.16
N SER A 173 -7.32 0.07 -2.97
CA SER A 173 -6.09 -0.27 -2.24
C SER A 173 -6.00 -1.78 -1.91
N GLY A 174 -7.11 -2.38 -1.47
CA GLY A 174 -7.14 -3.82 -1.18
C GLY A 174 -7.02 -4.68 -2.45
N ILE A 175 -7.66 -4.28 -3.55
CA ILE A 175 -7.52 -4.97 -4.84
C ILE A 175 -6.07 -4.89 -5.34
N ILE A 176 -5.44 -3.71 -5.25
CA ILE A 176 -4.05 -3.51 -5.66
C ILE A 176 -3.08 -4.28 -4.76
N MET A 177 -3.34 -4.41 -3.46
CA MET A 177 -2.56 -5.31 -2.58
C MET A 177 -2.61 -6.75 -3.09
N GLY A 178 -3.82 -7.26 -3.37
CA GLY A 178 -3.99 -8.60 -3.94
C GLY A 178 -3.26 -8.76 -5.27
N LEU A 179 -3.31 -7.74 -6.13
CA LEU A 179 -2.58 -7.71 -7.39
C LEU A 179 -1.06 -7.71 -7.18
N PHE A 180 -0.53 -6.95 -6.23
CA PHE A 180 0.91 -6.95 -5.91
C PHE A 180 1.39 -8.33 -5.48
N ILE A 181 0.67 -8.99 -4.57
CA ILE A 181 1.00 -10.35 -4.13
C ILE A 181 0.91 -11.34 -5.30
N PHE A 182 -0.12 -11.23 -6.14
CA PHE A 182 -0.29 -12.10 -7.30
C PHE A 182 0.82 -11.92 -8.35
N LEU A 183 1.16 -10.68 -8.71
CA LEU A 183 2.25 -10.36 -9.64
C LEU A 183 3.60 -10.81 -9.07
N GLU A 184 3.81 -10.63 -7.77
CA GLU A 184 5.01 -11.10 -7.08
C GLU A 184 5.14 -12.62 -7.14
N LEU A 185 4.04 -13.36 -6.96
CA LEU A 185 4.02 -14.81 -7.14
C LEU A 185 4.37 -15.20 -8.59
N MET A 186 3.80 -14.50 -9.59
CA MET A 186 4.12 -14.75 -11.00
C MET A 186 5.59 -14.47 -11.33
N ARG A 187 6.16 -13.41 -10.76
CA ARG A 187 7.59 -13.08 -10.87
C ARG A 187 8.45 -14.18 -10.25
N TYR A 188 8.15 -14.56 -9.00
CA TYR A 188 8.87 -15.58 -8.26
C TYR A 188 8.86 -16.94 -8.97
N LEU A 189 7.71 -17.34 -9.53
CA LEU A 189 7.55 -18.59 -10.28
C LEU A 189 7.93 -18.48 -11.78
N GLN A 190 8.34 -17.29 -12.25
CA GLN A 190 8.68 -17.01 -13.65
C GLN A 190 7.57 -17.39 -14.65
N ILE A 191 6.31 -17.10 -14.31
CA ILE A 191 5.14 -17.43 -15.14
C ILE A 191 5.03 -16.48 -16.34
N SER A 192 5.15 -17.02 -17.56
CA SER A 192 4.96 -16.26 -18.81
C SER A 192 3.52 -15.71 -18.95
N PRO A 193 3.30 -14.52 -19.58
CA PRO A 193 4.29 -13.64 -20.18
C PRO A 193 4.91 -12.63 -19.20
N PHE A 194 4.31 -12.44 -18.02
CA PHE A 194 4.68 -11.35 -17.13
C PHE A 194 5.90 -11.65 -16.26
N GLY A 195 6.21 -12.92 -15.96
CA GLY A 195 7.27 -13.31 -15.04
C GLY A 195 8.63 -12.70 -15.40
N GLU A 196 9.05 -12.79 -16.67
CA GLU A 196 10.31 -12.21 -17.14
C GLU A 196 10.29 -10.68 -17.12
N ALA A 197 9.21 -10.06 -17.59
CA ALA A 197 9.08 -8.60 -17.61
C ALA A 197 9.10 -8.00 -16.19
N LEU A 198 8.40 -8.65 -15.25
CA LEU A 198 8.41 -8.29 -13.84
C LEU A 198 9.78 -8.50 -13.21
N GLN A 199 10.50 -9.57 -13.57
CA GLN A 199 11.84 -9.82 -13.07
C GLN A 199 12.86 -8.79 -13.59
N GLN A 200 12.74 -8.38 -14.85
CA GLN A 200 13.56 -7.29 -15.42
C GLN A 200 13.29 -5.99 -14.67
N GLY A 201 12.02 -5.58 -14.54
CA GLY A 201 11.65 -4.38 -13.79
C GLY A 201 12.13 -4.43 -12.33
N PHE A 202 11.95 -5.57 -11.65
CA PHE A 202 12.47 -5.79 -10.30
C PHE A 202 13.98 -5.58 -10.24
N SER A 203 14.75 -6.18 -11.16
CA SER A 203 16.21 -6.09 -11.13
C SER A 203 16.74 -4.65 -11.30
N MET A 204 15.99 -3.78 -11.97
CA MET A 204 16.37 -2.37 -12.15
C MET A 204 16.04 -1.53 -10.90
N PHE A 205 15.02 -1.89 -10.13
CA PHE A 205 14.53 -1.10 -9.00
C PHE A 205 14.84 -1.67 -7.62
N ALA A 206 15.26 -2.94 -7.54
CA ALA A 206 15.55 -3.64 -6.30
C ALA A 206 16.49 -2.82 -5.40
N ASP A 207 16.10 -2.67 -4.14
CA ASP A 207 16.90 -2.05 -3.09
C ASP A 207 17.69 -3.10 -2.29
N GLU A 208 18.56 -2.67 -1.40
CA GLU A 208 19.31 -3.55 -0.47
C GLU A 208 18.40 -4.44 0.39
N LYS A 209 17.14 -4.03 0.55
CA LYS A 209 16.09 -4.74 1.30
C LYS A 209 15.37 -5.78 0.44
N ASP A 210 15.48 -5.68 -0.88
CA ASP A 210 14.78 -6.54 -1.83
C ASP A 210 15.67 -7.73 -2.21
N ASN A 211 15.39 -8.88 -1.60
CA ASN A 211 16.08 -10.14 -1.90
C ASN A 211 15.23 -10.99 -2.86
N LEU A 212 14.61 -12.05 -2.32
CA LEU A 212 13.71 -12.90 -3.09
C LEU A 212 12.37 -12.21 -3.37
N ILE A 213 11.96 -11.34 -2.44
CA ILE A 213 10.67 -10.64 -2.46
C ILE A 213 10.89 -9.13 -2.63
N SER A 214 10.01 -8.47 -3.39
CA SER A 214 9.95 -7.02 -3.58
C SER A 214 9.32 -6.31 -2.38
N LEU A 215 10.03 -6.32 -1.25
CA LEU A 215 9.57 -5.76 0.02
C LEU A 215 9.44 -4.25 0.01
N THR A 216 10.34 -3.51 -0.66
CA THR A 216 10.29 -2.04 -0.71
C THR A 216 8.96 -1.49 -1.23
N PRO A 217 8.44 -1.91 -2.41
CA PRO A 217 7.13 -1.46 -2.90
C PRO A 217 5.97 -2.00 -2.06
N LEU A 218 6.06 -3.23 -1.54
CA LEU A 218 5.03 -3.79 -0.64
C LEU A 218 4.93 -2.99 0.66
N TYR A 219 6.05 -2.66 1.30
CA TYR A 219 6.09 -1.87 2.52
C TYR A 219 5.65 -0.43 2.30
N LEU A 220 6.06 0.21 1.21
CA LEU A 220 5.56 1.54 0.85
C LEU A 220 4.03 1.52 0.77
N PHE A 221 3.48 0.59 -0.01
CA PHE A 221 2.05 0.51 -0.22
C PHE A 221 1.28 0.15 1.06
N CYS A 222 1.79 -0.81 1.86
CA CYS A 222 1.25 -1.13 3.18
C CYS A 222 1.27 0.08 4.11
N GLY A 223 2.39 0.80 4.20
CA GLY A 223 2.52 1.97 5.07
C GLY A 223 1.53 3.08 4.74
N LEU A 224 1.26 3.30 3.45
CA LEU A 224 0.27 4.28 3.01
C LEU A 224 -1.18 3.81 3.22
N SER A 225 -1.46 2.52 3.00
CA SER A 225 -2.81 1.97 3.03
C SER A 225 -3.28 1.53 4.42
N PHE A 226 -2.35 1.23 5.32
CA PHE A 226 -2.67 0.62 6.61
C PHE A 226 -3.75 1.38 7.40
N PRO A 227 -3.72 2.73 7.51
CA PRO A 227 -4.79 3.47 8.19
C PRO A 227 -6.18 3.23 7.60
N LEU A 228 -6.29 3.00 6.29
CA LEU A 228 -7.55 2.69 5.61
C LEU A 228 -8.06 1.27 5.91
N TRP A 229 -7.16 0.34 6.23
CA TRP A 229 -7.54 -1.06 6.50
C TRP A 229 -7.90 -1.31 7.95
N MET A 230 -7.64 -0.36 8.85
CA MET A 230 -7.97 -0.51 10.25
C MET A 230 -9.48 -0.42 10.49
N PRO A 231 -10.05 -1.27 11.37
CA PRO A 231 -11.49 -1.33 11.64
C PRO A 231 -11.89 -0.22 12.62
N THR A 232 -11.66 1.03 12.26
CA THR A 232 -11.94 2.21 13.07
C THR A 232 -12.92 3.13 12.33
N ASN A 233 -14.10 3.29 12.91
CA ASN A 233 -15.11 4.19 12.37
C ASN A 233 -14.70 5.65 12.61
N ASN A 234 -14.97 6.51 11.63
CA ASN A 234 -14.82 7.97 11.73
C ASN A 234 -13.39 8.44 12.04
N LEU A 235 -12.38 7.81 11.44
CA LEU A 235 -11.02 8.34 11.47
C LEU A 235 -10.97 9.74 10.87
N SER A 236 -10.27 10.65 11.54
CA SER A 236 -10.00 11.99 11.01
C SER A 236 -9.02 11.90 9.82
N LEU A 237 -9.13 12.83 8.87
CA LEU A 237 -8.27 12.84 7.69
C LEU A 237 -6.76 12.83 8.02
N PRO A 238 -6.25 13.56 9.03
CA PRO A 238 -4.84 13.50 9.40
C PRO A 238 -4.36 12.10 9.80
N VAL A 239 -5.21 11.32 10.49
CA VAL A 239 -4.91 9.94 10.87
C VAL A 239 -4.82 9.05 9.62
N LEU A 240 -5.75 9.20 8.68
CA LEU A 240 -5.73 8.48 7.40
C LEU A 240 -4.52 8.85 6.53
N LEU A 241 -3.99 10.06 6.70
CA LEU A 241 -2.82 10.58 6.01
C LEU A 241 -1.50 10.22 6.70
N SER A 242 -1.47 9.39 7.74
CA SER A 242 -0.25 9.13 8.54
C SER A 242 0.95 8.67 7.69
N GLY A 243 0.73 7.72 6.77
CA GLY A 243 1.75 7.26 5.83
C GLY A 243 2.10 8.28 4.75
N ILE A 244 1.12 9.07 4.31
CA ILE A 244 1.31 10.12 3.30
C ILE A 244 2.16 11.26 3.87
N LEU A 245 1.89 11.69 5.09
CA LEU A 245 2.68 12.70 5.79
C LEU A 245 4.13 12.23 5.98
N THR A 246 4.32 11.06 6.58
CA THR A 246 5.66 10.57 6.92
C THR A 246 6.48 10.16 5.70
N VAL A 247 5.99 9.19 4.92
CA VAL A 247 6.76 8.54 3.86
C VAL A 247 6.51 9.18 2.50
N GLY A 248 5.26 9.57 2.22
CA GLY A 248 4.89 10.20 0.96
C GLY A 248 5.51 11.59 0.79
N VAL A 249 5.46 12.43 1.82
CA VAL A 249 5.91 13.84 1.79
C VAL A 249 7.21 14.04 2.57
N GLY A 250 7.26 13.62 3.83
CA GLY A 250 8.41 13.82 4.70
C GLY A 250 9.69 13.22 4.12
N ASP A 251 9.74 11.90 4.01
CA ASP A 251 10.89 11.12 3.53
C ASP A 251 11.28 11.45 2.07
N THR A 252 10.30 11.76 1.20
CA THR A 252 10.61 12.21 -0.18
C THR A 252 11.34 13.55 -0.21
N VAL A 253 10.86 14.54 0.55
CA VAL A 253 11.48 15.85 0.62
C VAL A 253 12.82 15.76 1.38
N ALA A 254 12.90 14.95 2.44
CA ALA A 254 14.10 14.72 3.22
C ALA A 254 15.24 14.13 2.37
N SER A 255 14.94 13.10 1.58
CA SER A 255 15.91 12.46 0.68
C SER A 255 16.32 13.36 -0.49
N PHE A 256 15.38 14.14 -1.05
CA PHE A 256 15.70 15.11 -2.11
C PHE A 256 16.61 16.24 -1.60
N VAL A 257 16.26 16.87 -0.47
CA VAL A 257 17.06 17.94 0.11
C VAL A 257 18.36 17.40 0.69
N GLY A 258 18.33 16.26 1.38
CA GLY A 258 19.50 15.64 1.98
C GLY A 258 20.54 15.14 0.96
N SER A 259 20.11 14.73 -0.23
CA SER A 259 21.04 14.35 -1.31
C SER A 259 21.70 15.54 -2.00
N ARG A 260 21.05 16.71 -2.04
CA ARG A 260 21.57 17.93 -2.68
C ARG A 260 22.32 18.86 -1.73
N TRP A 261 21.82 19.02 -0.51
CA TRP A 261 22.26 20.01 0.48
C TRP A 261 22.54 19.42 1.86
N GLY A 262 22.61 18.10 2.00
CA GLY A 262 22.84 17.43 3.27
C GLY A 262 24.30 17.40 3.72
N TYR A 263 24.87 18.56 4.00
CA TYR A 263 26.27 18.70 4.41
C TYR A 263 26.51 18.22 5.85
N HIS A 264 25.57 18.50 6.77
CA HIS A 264 25.72 18.15 8.18
C HIS A 264 25.03 16.82 8.48
N LYS A 265 25.82 15.78 8.80
CA LYS A 265 25.30 14.45 9.11
C LYS A 265 25.01 14.28 10.59
N TRP A 266 23.98 13.51 10.91
CA TRP A 266 23.70 13.09 12.29
C TRP A 266 24.78 12.12 12.79
N ALA A 267 25.07 12.16 14.09
CA ALA A 267 26.01 11.23 14.71
C ALA A 267 25.49 9.79 14.52
N ASN A 268 26.34 8.91 13.97
CA ASN A 268 26.04 7.51 13.69
C ASN A 268 24.94 7.25 12.64
N SER A 269 24.64 8.22 11.76
CA SER A 269 23.65 8.06 10.69
C SER A 269 24.12 8.72 9.38
N ASN A 270 23.74 8.12 8.25
CA ASN A 270 23.98 8.70 6.92
C ASN A 270 22.99 9.83 6.58
N LYS A 271 21.98 10.04 7.44
CA LYS A 271 20.96 11.09 7.30
C LYS A 271 21.53 12.45 7.68
N SER A 272 21.05 13.50 7.01
CA SER A 272 21.49 14.87 7.25
C SER A 272 20.51 15.68 8.09
N VAL A 273 21.05 16.67 8.81
CA VAL A 273 20.27 17.65 9.58
C VAL A 273 19.38 18.44 8.63
N GLU A 274 19.89 18.86 7.47
CA GLU A 274 19.12 19.59 6.46
C GLU A 274 17.97 18.75 5.90
N GLY A 275 18.19 17.45 5.69
CA GLY A 275 17.14 16.53 5.26
C GLY A 275 16.07 16.37 6.34
N THR A 276 16.47 16.29 7.60
CA THR A 276 15.53 16.20 8.75
C THR A 276 14.70 17.46 8.88
N MET A 277 15.31 18.65 8.77
CA MET A 277 14.58 19.92 8.77
C MET A 277 13.61 20.03 7.58
N ALA A 278 14.01 19.55 6.40
CA ALA A 278 13.13 19.50 5.25
C ALA A 278 11.96 18.52 5.43
N CYS A 279 12.17 17.40 6.11
CA CYS A 279 11.12 16.45 6.53
C CYS A 279 10.08 17.16 7.42
N ILE A 280 10.54 17.87 8.46
CA ILE A 280 9.67 18.60 9.39
C ILE A 280 8.87 19.68 8.66
N LEU A 281 9.56 20.54 7.90
CA LEU A 281 8.92 21.68 7.24
C LEU A 281 7.89 21.24 6.18
N SER A 282 8.16 20.16 5.45
CA SER A 282 7.23 19.64 4.44
C SER A 282 5.97 19.02 5.06
N GLN A 283 6.12 18.25 6.15
CA GLN A 283 4.98 17.69 6.89
C GLN A 283 4.12 18.79 7.52
N ILE A 284 4.74 19.73 8.23
CA ILE A 284 4.06 20.89 8.83
C ILE A 284 3.37 21.72 7.74
N GLY A 285 4.05 21.96 6.62
CA GLY A 285 3.49 22.67 5.48
C GLY A 285 2.20 22.02 4.97
N LEU A 286 2.20 20.70 4.78
CA LEU A 286 0.99 19.97 4.36
C LEU A 286 -0.11 20.03 5.42
N ILE A 287 0.21 19.85 6.70
CA ILE A 287 -0.75 19.96 7.81
C ILE A 287 -1.40 21.35 7.84
N CYS A 288 -0.61 22.42 7.70
CA CYS A 288 -1.12 23.80 7.64
C CYS A 288 -2.02 24.03 6.43
N ILE A 289 -1.68 23.48 5.26
CA ILE A 289 -2.54 23.54 4.07
C ILE A 289 -3.87 22.82 4.34
N LEU A 290 -3.84 21.62 4.92
CA LEU A 290 -5.05 20.86 5.25
C LEU A 290 -5.93 21.59 6.28
N ALA A 291 -5.32 22.20 7.30
CA ALA A 291 -6.02 23.02 8.28
C ALA A 291 -6.65 24.27 7.62
N PHE A 292 -5.91 24.96 6.74
CA PHE A 292 -6.41 26.12 6.00
C PHE A 292 -7.60 25.77 5.10
N MET A 293 -7.59 24.58 4.47
CA MET A 293 -8.69 24.07 3.65
C MET A 293 -9.89 23.58 4.47
N GLY A 294 -9.83 23.60 5.80
CA GLY A 294 -10.92 23.14 6.68
C GLY A 294 -11.02 21.62 6.79
N TYR A 295 -9.94 20.88 6.57
CA TYR A 295 -9.91 19.42 6.81
C TYR A 295 -9.42 19.04 8.22
N ILE A 296 -9.00 20.03 9.02
CA ILE A 296 -8.57 19.85 10.41
C ILE A 296 -9.32 20.87 11.27
N ASP A 297 -10.47 20.45 11.80
CA ASP A 297 -11.34 21.36 12.55
C ASP A 297 -10.99 21.46 14.05
N ASN A 298 -10.25 20.47 14.57
CA ASN A 298 -9.90 20.41 15.98
C ASN A 298 -8.49 20.96 16.21
N GLY A 299 -8.38 22.06 16.96
CA GLY A 299 -7.10 22.67 17.33
C GLY A 299 -6.16 21.71 18.09
N TRP A 300 -6.71 20.76 18.85
CA TRP A 300 -5.91 19.72 19.50
C TRP A 300 -5.28 18.75 18.49
N LEU A 301 -6.07 18.23 17.53
CA LEU A 301 -5.57 17.36 16.47
C LEU A 301 -4.51 18.07 15.61
N PHE A 302 -4.71 19.37 15.34
CA PHE A 302 -3.72 20.19 14.67
C PHE A 302 -2.40 20.23 15.45
N LEU A 303 -2.44 20.63 16.73
CA LEU A 303 -1.23 20.68 17.56
C LEU A 303 -0.55 19.31 17.69
N GLN A 304 -1.34 18.25 17.88
CA GLN A 304 -0.87 16.87 17.96
C GLN A 304 -0.17 16.43 16.68
N SER A 305 -0.72 16.78 15.51
CA SER A 305 -0.09 16.47 14.21
C SER A 305 1.23 17.22 13.98
N LEU A 306 1.33 18.45 14.47
CA LEU A 306 2.59 19.19 14.44
C LEU A 306 3.64 18.54 15.33
N LEU A 307 3.29 18.25 16.59
CA LEU A 307 4.20 17.62 17.55
C LEU A 307 4.63 16.22 17.10
N SER A 308 3.70 15.41 16.58
CA SER A 308 4.03 14.08 16.06
C SER A 308 4.97 14.16 14.86
N SER A 309 4.74 15.09 13.91
CA SER A 309 5.62 15.28 12.76
C SER A 309 7.06 15.62 13.17
N ILE A 310 7.24 16.51 14.15
CA ILE A 310 8.56 16.87 14.68
C ILE A 310 9.23 15.66 15.33
N ALA A 311 8.52 14.99 16.25
CA ALA A 311 9.05 13.84 16.98
C ALA A 311 9.47 12.71 16.02
N LEU A 312 8.63 12.40 15.02
CA LEU A 312 8.88 11.36 14.04
C LEU A 312 10.04 11.67 13.10
N SER A 313 10.23 12.92 12.68
CA SER A 313 11.40 13.29 11.88
C SER A 313 12.71 13.09 12.66
N PHE A 314 12.71 13.33 13.98
CA PHE A 314 13.89 13.02 14.81
C PHE A 314 14.10 11.51 14.99
N ILE A 315 13.02 10.74 15.17
CA ILE A 315 13.09 9.27 15.21
C ILE A 315 13.68 8.76 13.89
N GLU A 316 13.14 9.20 12.76
CA GLU A 316 13.64 8.85 11.42
C GLU A 316 15.14 9.14 11.28
N ALA A 317 15.62 10.30 11.75
CA ALA A 317 17.03 10.68 11.69
C ALA A 317 17.95 9.71 12.43
N GLN A 318 17.47 9.08 13.51
CA GLN A 318 18.23 8.20 14.39
C GLN A 318 18.01 6.70 14.11
N THR A 319 16.93 6.33 13.41
CA THR A 319 16.61 4.93 13.13
C THR A 319 17.12 4.46 11.77
N ASN A 320 17.63 3.23 11.74
CA ASN A 320 17.98 2.49 10.52
C ASN A 320 16.88 1.48 10.12
N GLN A 321 15.71 1.53 10.76
CA GLN A 321 14.60 0.60 10.49
C GLN A 321 13.96 0.85 9.12
N VAL A 322 13.03 -0.01 8.72
CA VAL A 322 12.27 0.19 7.48
C VAL A 322 11.30 1.35 7.67
N ASP A 323 11.76 2.52 7.24
CA ASP A 323 11.03 3.79 7.30
C ASP A 323 9.62 3.69 6.66
N ASN A 324 9.49 2.94 5.56
CA ASN A 324 8.24 2.75 4.83
C ASN A 324 7.12 2.05 5.61
N LEU A 325 7.44 1.31 6.69
CA LEU A 325 6.47 0.57 7.49
C LEU A 325 6.36 1.15 8.91
N ALA A 326 7.50 1.44 9.55
CA ALA A 326 7.54 1.83 10.96
C ALA A 326 7.02 3.26 11.19
N LEU A 327 7.44 4.23 10.36
CA LEU A 327 7.07 5.63 10.54
C LEU A 327 5.56 5.88 10.32
N PRO A 328 4.90 5.31 9.28
CA PRO A 328 3.45 5.43 9.13
C PRO A 328 2.66 4.88 10.31
N LEU A 329 3.11 3.75 10.87
CA LEU A 329 2.46 3.10 12.00
C LEU A 329 2.63 3.93 13.29
N LEU A 330 3.82 4.46 13.54
CA LEU A 330 4.07 5.30 14.71
C LEU A 330 3.34 6.64 14.60
N MET A 331 3.26 7.24 13.40
CA MET A 331 2.41 8.41 13.13
C MET A 331 0.94 8.12 13.38
N TYR A 332 0.43 6.99 12.89
CA TYR A 332 -0.95 6.57 13.13
C TYR A 332 -1.25 6.47 14.63
N VAL A 333 -0.39 5.78 15.39
CA VAL A 333 -0.56 5.65 16.86
C VAL A 333 -0.50 7.02 17.54
N CYS A 334 0.47 7.87 17.19
CA CYS A 334 0.61 9.20 17.79
C CYS A 334 -0.58 10.12 17.52
N LEU A 335 -1.33 9.92 16.44
CA LEU A 335 -2.53 10.71 16.11
C LEU A 335 -3.83 10.11 16.66
N MET A 336 -3.80 8.84 17.08
CA MET A 336 -4.96 8.12 17.63
C MET A 336 -5.09 8.23 19.15
N VAL A 337 -3.99 8.47 19.86
CA VAL A 337 -3.92 8.57 21.33
C VAL A 337 -4.26 9.97 21.80
#